data_AF-A0ABD5T1T7-F1
#
_entry.id   AF-A0ABD5T1T7-F1
#
_cell.length_a   1.000
_cell.length_b   1.000
_cell.length_c   1.000
_cell.angle_alpha   90.00
_cell.angle_beta   90.00
_cell.angle_gamma   90.00
#
_symmetry.space_group_name_H-M   'P 1'
#
loop_
_entity.id
_entity.type
_entity.pdbx_description
1 polymer ?
#
loop_
_entity_poly.entity_id
_entity_poly.type
_entity_poly.pdbx_seq_one_letter_code
_entity_poly.pdbx_strand_id
1 'polypeptide(L)'
;MTHRRGVLSATACLGLFSLSGCLDSVTGGGDGSDGTEGDDQRREIVRTYDDAIVARNDATTARDEGVTAFNEESYSPAIESIESALADYESATEGFSEAADVAHELTEDTAAALCETAATETD
;
A
#
# COMPACT_ATOMS: atom_id res chain seq x y z
N MET A 1 12.11 -11.05 -49.81
CA MET A 1 13.13 -10.14 -49.25
C MET A 1 12.92 -10.08 -47.73
N THR A 2 13.30 -11.09 -46.94
CA THR A 2 14.60 -11.29 -46.26
C THR A 2 15.22 -10.07 -45.58
N HIS A 3 15.09 -9.99 -44.24
CA HIS A 3 16.17 -9.86 -43.23
C HIS A 3 15.59 -10.32 -41.88
N ARG A 4 15.96 -11.50 -41.36
CA ARG A 4 17.11 -11.82 -40.47
C ARG A 4 17.06 -11.02 -39.15
N ARG A 5 16.59 -11.64 -38.06
CA ARG A 5 17.35 -12.40 -37.03
C ARG A 5 18.06 -11.50 -36.00
N GLY A 6 17.64 -11.62 -34.74
CA GLY A 6 18.39 -11.22 -33.56
C GLY A 6 17.90 -12.01 -32.33
N VAL A 7 18.51 -13.17 -32.08
CA VAL A 7 18.44 -13.87 -30.80
C VAL A 7 19.49 -13.25 -29.90
N LEU A 8 19.12 -12.82 -28.70
CA LEU A 8 20.05 -12.61 -27.59
C LEU A 8 19.46 -13.27 -26.35
N SER A 9 20.02 -14.44 -26.07
CA SER A 9 19.97 -15.11 -24.78
C SER A 9 20.86 -14.32 -23.81
N ALA A 10 20.33 -13.98 -22.63
CA ALA A 10 21.14 -13.52 -21.50
C ALA A 10 20.72 -14.29 -20.24
N THR A 11 21.66 -15.11 -19.83
CA THR A 11 21.71 -15.99 -18.67
C THR A 11 21.55 -15.25 -17.34
N ALA A 12 20.89 -15.96 -16.41
CA ALA A 12 20.84 -15.82 -14.96
C ALA A 12 21.83 -14.88 -14.26
N CYS A 13 21.28 -14.05 -13.37
CA CYS A 13 21.85 -13.82 -12.04
C CYS A 13 20.72 -13.92 -11.01
N LEU A 14 20.57 -15.10 -10.42
CA LEU A 14 19.91 -15.29 -9.13
C LEU A 14 20.76 -14.56 -8.08
N GLY A 15 20.45 -13.28 -7.88
CA GLY A 15 20.95 -12.50 -6.76
C GLY A 15 20.16 -12.86 -5.50
N LEU A 16 20.40 -14.06 -4.96
CA LEU A 16 20.11 -14.34 -3.56
C LEU A 16 21.08 -13.49 -2.72
N PHE A 17 20.70 -12.24 -2.47
CA PHE A 17 21.30 -11.48 -1.39
C PHE A 17 20.91 -12.20 -0.09
N SER A 18 21.85 -13.01 0.38
CA SER A 18 21.82 -13.61 1.70
C SER A 18 21.90 -12.47 2.71
N LEU A 19 20.74 -11.96 3.13
CA LEU A 19 20.58 -11.14 4.32
C LEU A 19 20.73 -12.03 5.57
N SER A 20 21.84 -12.77 5.67
CA SER A 20 22.16 -13.64 6.82
C SER A 20 22.89 -12.87 7.94
N GLY A 21 22.71 -11.55 8.02
CA GLY A 21 23.51 -10.69 8.89
C GLY A 21 22.76 -9.85 9.92
N CYS A 22 21.43 -9.73 9.85
CA CYS A 22 20.67 -8.87 10.77
C CYS A 22 19.75 -9.64 11.75
N LEU A 23 19.69 -10.97 11.64
CA LEU A 23 18.82 -11.81 12.49
C LEU A 23 19.50 -12.31 13.78
N ASP A 24 20.74 -11.90 14.06
CA ASP A 24 21.51 -12.36 15.23
C ASP A 24 21.46 -11.41 16.43
N SER A 25 20.75 -10.27 16.33
CA SER A 25 20.64 -9.28 17.41
C SER A 25 19.31 -9.33 18.18
N VAL A 26 18.34 -10.16 17.80
CA VAL A 26 16.97 -10.09 18.40
C VAL A 26 16.71 -11.16 19.47
N THR A 27 17.67 -12.03 19.76
CA THR A 27 17.53 -13.06 20.83
C THR A 27 18.58 -12.90 21.93
N GLY A 28 18.87 -11.65 22.29
CA GLY A 28 19.62 -11.29 23.51
C GLY A 28 18.63 -11.04 24.65
N GLY A 29 18.56 -11.98 25.58
CA GLY A 29 17.56 -12.03 26.64
C GLY A 29 17.49 -10.82 27.58
N GLY A 30 16.28 -10.58 28.06
CA GLY A 30 15.94 -9.68 29.15
C GLY A 30 14.50 -9.91 29.57
N ASP A 31 14.33 -10.56 30.72
CA ASP A 31 13.30 -10.31 31.74
C ASP A 31 11.87 -9.96 31.28
N GLY A 32 10.91 -10.86 31.53
CA GLY A 32 9.54 -10.69 31.09
C GLY A 32 8.79 -9.55 31.79
N SER A 33 8.01 -8.79 31.03
CA SER A 33 6.77 -8.12 31.47
C SER A 33 6.09 -7.45 30.26
N ASP A 34 4.88 -7.90 29.88
CA ASP A 34 3.79 -7.05 29.38
C ASP A 34 4.07 -6.10 28.18
N GLY A 35 4.74 -6.57 27.11
CA GLY A 35 5.18 -5.74 25.97
C GLY A 35 4.57 -6.07 24.60
N THR A 36 3.71 -7.08 24.49
CA THR A 36 3.30 -7.63 23.19
C THR A 36 2.14 -6.86 22.54
N GLU A 37 1.16 -6.42 23.33
CA GLU A 37 -0.08 -5.81 22.79
C GLU A 37 0.19 -4.48 22.05
N GLY A 38 0.96 -3.57 22.67
CA GLY A 38 1.30 -2.29 22.02
C GLY A 38 2.22 -2.44 20.80
N ASP A 39 3.09 -3.44 20.76
CA ASP A 39 3.92 -3.74 19.59
C ASP A 39 3.11 -4.32 18.43
N ASP A 40 2.10 -5.15 18.74
CA ASP A 40 1.21 -5.71 17.74
C ASP A 40 0.26 -4.64 17.18
N GLN A 41 -0.29 -3.76 18.02
CA GLN A 41 -1.10 -2.61 17.58
C GLN A 41 -0.28 -1.60 16.76
N ARG A 42 0.98 -1.33 17.12
CA ARG A 42 1.86 -0.50 16.26
C ARG A 42 2.09 -1.10 14.88
N ARG A 43 2.23 -2.44 14.81
CA ARG A 43 2.36 -3.14 13.53
C ARG A 43 1.05 -3.13 12.74
N GLU A 44 -0.07 -3.16 13.43
CA GLU A 44 -1.41 -3.03 12.85
C GLU A 44 -1.60 -1.66 12.18
N ILE A 45 -1.25 -0.55 12.85
CA ILE A 45 -1.29 0.79 12.24
C ILE A 45 -0.56 0.83 10.90
N VAL A 46 0.68 0.32 10.85
CA VAL A 46 1.47 0.32 9.62
C VAL A 46 0.84 -0.55 8.54
N ARG A 47 0.33 -1.75 8.90
CA ARG A 47 -0.34 -2.63 7.94
C ARG A 47 -1.59 -1.97 7.36
N THR A 48 -2.47 -1.45 8.22
CA THR A 48 -3.72 -0.82 7.78
C THR A 48 -3.45 0.41 6.93
N TYR A 49 -2.44 1.22 7.29
CA TYR A 49 -2.00 2.35 6.47
C TYR A 49 -1.44 1.91 5.11
N ASP A 50 -0.61 0.86 5.06
CA ASP A 50 -0.05 0.33 3.81
C ASP A 50 -1.17 -0.21 2.89
N ASP A 51 -2.13 -0.94 3.46
CA ASP A 51 -3.29 -1.47 2.71
C ASP A 51 -4.15 -0.31 2.15
N ALA A 52 -4.36 0.76 2.92
CA ALA A 52 -5.04 1.97 2.44
C ALA A 52 -4.29 2.68 1.31
N ILE A 53 -2.95 2.71 1.35
CA ILE A 53 -2.12 3.25 0.25
C ILE A 53 -2.29 2.41 -1.02
N VAL A 54 -2.36 1.08 -0.90
CA VAL A 54 -2.62 0.20 -2.05
C VAL A 54 -3.98 0.54 -2.66
N ALA A 55 -5.05 0.60 -1.85
CA ALA A 55 -6.39 0.95 -2.33
C ALA A 55 -6.41 2.32 -3.03
N ARG A 56 -5.75 3.35 -2.47
CA ARG A 56 -5.64 4.68 -3.10
C ARG A 56 -4.93 4.64 -4.46
N ASN A 57 -3.88 3.83 -4.58
CA ASN A 57 -3.12 3.72 -5.82
C ASN A 57 -3.94 2.99 -6.91
N ASP A 58 -4.67 1.95 -6.52
CA ASP A 58 -5.59 1.23 -7.41
C ASP A 58 -6.73 2.16 -7.86
N ALA A 59 -7.30 2.94 -6.94
CA ALA A 59 -8.31 3.97 -7.23
C ALA A 59 -7.80 4.99 -8.26
N THR A 60 -6.58 5.48 -8.08
CA THR A 60 -5.96 6.46 -8.99
C THR A 60 -5.75 5.86 -10.38
N THR A 61 -5.37 4.59 -10.45
CA THR A 61 -5.21 3.85 -11.70
C THR A 61 -6.56 3.71 -12.43
N ALA A 62 -7.60 3.23 -11.74
CA ALA A 62 -8.94 3.09 -12.30
C ALA A 62 -9.52 4.44 -12.74
N ARG A 63 -9.27 5.53 -12.00
CA ARG A 63 -9.65 6.88 -12.39
C ARG A 63 -8.99 7.31 -13.70
N ASP A 64 -7.70 7.06 -13.85
CA ASP A 64 -6.94 7.42 -15.06
C ASP A 64 -7.39 6.60 -16.28
N GLU A 65 -7.72 5.33 -16.09
CA GLU A 65 -8.33 4.47 -17.10
C GLU A 65 -9.72 5.01 -17.50
N GLY A 66 -10.54 5.40 -16.53
CA GLY A 66 -11.85 6.00 -16.76
C GLY A 66 -11.79 7.31 -17.55
N VAL A 67 -10.84 8.19 -17.21
CA VAL A 67 -10.59 9.43 -17.96
C VAL A 67 -10.13 9.13 -19.39
N THR A 68 -9.28 8.12 -19.57
CA THR A 68 -8.82 7.69 -20.90
C THR A 68 -10.00 7.20 -21.73
N ALA A 69 -10.81 6.28 -21.20
CA ALA A 69 -12.00 5.76 -21.86
C ALA A 69 -13.02 6.86 -22.20
N PHE A 70 -13.20 7.84 -21.31
CA PHE A 70 -14.06 9.00 -21.56
C PHE A 70 -13.58 9.81 -22.77
N ASN A 71 -12.26 10.09 -22.84
CA ASN A 71 -11.66 10.83 -23.95
C ASN A 71 -11.73 10.07 -25.30
N GLU A 72 -11.85 8.75 -25.25
CA GLU A 72 -12.06 7.88 -26.41
C GLU A 72 -13.54 7.67 -26.76
N GLU A 73 -14.45 8.41 -26.12
CA GLU A 73 -15.91 8.30 -26.27
C GLU A 73 -16.48 6.92 -25.88
N SER A 74 -15.72 6.16 -25.08
CA SER A 74 -16.07 4.84 -24.58
C SER A 74 -16.75 4.96 -23.20
N TYR A 75 -17.97 5.52 -23.20
CA TYR A 75 -18.63 5.98 -21.96
C TYR A 75 -19.00 4.88 -20.97
N SER A 76 -19.41 3.69 -21.43
CA SER A 76 -19.74 2.59 -20.51
C SER A 76 -18.50 2.10 -19.74
N PRO A 77 -17.37 1.78 -20.40
CA PRO A 77 -16.11 1.50 -19.68
C PRO A 77 -15.63 2.65 -18.79
N ALA A 78 -15.83 3.91 -19.21
CA ALA A 78 -15.47 5.07 -18.41
C ALA A 78 -16.26 5.12 -17.09
N ILE A 79 -17.57 4.88 -17.14
CA ILE A 79 -18.43 4.82 -15.95
C ILE A 79 -17.95 3.70 -15.03
N GLU A 80 -17.76 2.48 -15.55
CA GLU A 80 -17.32 1.33 -14.76
C GLU A 80 -15.99 1.61 -14.03
N SER A 81 -15.03 2.22 -14.73
CA SER A 81 -13.71 2.53 -14.16
C SER A 81 -13.78 3.64 -13.10
N ILE A 82 -14.59 4.68 -13.33
CA ILE A 82 -14.79 5.76 -12.36
C ILE A 82 -15.54 5.27 -11.11
N GLU A 83 -16.55 4.41 -11.28
CA GLU A 83 -17.26 3.81 -10.15
C GLU A 83 -16.32 2.92 -9.31
N SER A 84 -15.46 2.12 -9.95
CA SER A 84 -14.41 1.36 -9.24
C SER A 84 -13.47 2.29 -8.48
N ALA A 85 -12.99 3.37 -9.13
CA ALA A 85 -12.10 4.32 -8.48
C ALA A 85 -12.72 4.96 -7.24
N LEU A 86 -14.01 5.33 -7.31
CA LEU A 86 -14.72 5.91 -6.17
C LEU A 86 -14.81 4.92 -5.00
N ALA A 87 -15.12 3.65 -5.28
CA ALA A 87 -15.17 2.62 -4.24
C ALA A 87 -13.79 2.37 -3.59
N ASP A 88 -12.73 2.37 -4.39
CA ASP A 88 -11.37 2.15 -3.90
C ASP A 88 -10.84 3.37 -3.12
N TYR A 89 -11.21 4.60 -3.50
CA TYR A 89 -10.92 5.80 -2.71
C TYR A 89 -11.67 5.79 -1.37
N GLU A 90 -12.94 5.40 -1.34
CA GLU A 90 -13.71 5.24 -0.10
C GLU A 90 -13.04 4.21 0.82
N SER A 91 -12.66 3.05 0.29
CA SER A 91 -11.93 2.03 1.05
C SER A 91 -10.58 2.53 1.59
N ALA A 92 -9.86 3.36 0.82
CA ALA A 92 -8.61 3.96 1.29
C ALA A 92 -8.84 4.98 2.42
N THR A 93 -9.85 5.84 2.30
CA THR A 93 -10.22 6.81 3.34
C THR A 93 -10.63 6.11 4.64
N GLU A 94 -11.40 5.02 4.55
CA GLU A 94 -11.75 4.18 5.69
C GLU A 94 -10.51 3.56 6.34
N GLY A 95 -9.61 2.97 5.55
CA GLY A 95 -8.37 2.37 6.05
C GLY A 95 -7.45 3.38 6.73
N PHE A 96 -7.31 4.59 6.18
CA PHE A 96 -6.56 5.66 6.86
C PHE A 96 -7.22 6.09 8.17
N SER A 97 -8.56 6.17 8.20
CA SER A 97 -9.29 6.53 9.41
C SER A 97 -9.15 5.46 10.50
N GLU A 98 -9.22 4.18 10.13
CA GLU A 98 -8.99 3.06 11.05
C GLU A 98 -7.56 3.06 11.61
N ALA A 99 -6.54 3.30 10.77
CA ALA A 99 -5.17 3.44 11.22
C ALA A 99 -4.99 4.62 12.19
N ALA A 100 -5.70 5.73 11.98
CA ALA A 100 -5.71 6.87 12.89
C ALA A 100 -6.32 6.53 14.24
N ASP A 101 -7.45 5.82 14.25
CA ASP A 101 -8.13 5.39 15.48
C ASP A 101 -7.24 4.49 16.34
N VAL A 102 -6.58 3.49 15.74
CA VAL A 102 -5.62 2.63 16.45
C VAL A 102 -4.43 3.43 16.98
N ALA A 103 -3.94 4.42 16.23
CA ALA A 103 -2.87 5.30 16.68
C ALA A 103 -3.28 6.17 17.88
N HIS A 104 -4.53 6.68 17.90
CA HIS A 104 -5.08 7.40 19.04
C HIS A 104 -5.22 6.52 20.27
N GLU A 105 -5.66 5.26 20.11
CA GLU A 105 -5.73 4.29 21.22
C GLU A 105 -4.37 4.04 21.86
N LEU A 106 -3.30 4.09 21.07
CA LEU A 106 -1.92 3.97 21.54
C LEU A 106 -1.29 5.27 22.03
N THR A 107 -2.01 6.40 21.98
CA THR A 107 -1.48 7.75 22.27
C THR A 107 -0.32 8.17 21.38
N GLU A 108 -0.29 7.66 20.15
CA GLU A 108 0.72 7.96 19.12
C GLU A 108 0.25 9.15 18.25
N ASP A 109 0.10 10.33 18.86
CA ASP A 109 -0.53 11.52 18.25
C ASP A 109 0.03 11.91 16.87
N THR A 110 1.33 11.71 16.65
CA THR A 110 1.96 12.01 15.36
C THR A 110 1.53 11.03 14.28
N ALA A 111 1.41 9.74 14.61
CA ALA A 111 0.95 8.72 13.66
C ALA A 111 -0.52 8.94 13.34
N ALA A 112 -1.35 9.24 14.34
CA ALA A 112 -2.75 9.56 14.15
C ALA A 112 -2.95 10.75 13.21
N ALA A 113 -2.24 11.87 13.44
CA ALA A 113 -2.32 13.06 12.59
C ALA A 113 -1.91 12.80 11.13
N LEU A 114 -0.92 11.92 10.91
CA LEU A 114 -0.51 11.52 9.55
C LEU A 114 -1.60 10.71 8.85
N CYS A 115 -2.24 9.80 9.57
CA CYS A 115 -3.34 8.98 9.04
C CYS A 115 -4.58 9.84 8.74
N GLU A 116 -4.96 10.76 9.64
CA GLU A 116 -6.05 11.71 9.42
C GLU A 116 -5.80 12.65 8.24
N THR A 117 -4.56 13.11 8.07
CA THR A 117 -4.17 13.92 6.90
C THR A 117 -4.33 13.10 5.63
N ALA A 118 -3.88 11.84 5.62
CA ALA A 118 -4.04 10.95 4.48
C ALA A 118 -5.51 10.68 4.13
N ALA A 119 -6.37 10.47 5.14
CA ALA A 119 -7.82 10.34 4.94
C ALA A 119 -8.41 11.61 4.32
N THR A 120 -8.08 12.78 4.87
CA THR A 120 -8.56 14.09 4.39
C THR A 120 -8.10 14.41 2.97
N GLU A 121 -6.91 13.98 2.58
CA GLU A 121 -6.38 14.18 1.22
C GLU A 121 -6.92 13.16 0.21
N THR A 122 -7.63 12.12 0.67
CA THR A 122 -8.19 11.06 -0.18
C THR A 122 -9.69 11.28 -0.45
N ASP A 123 -10.43 11.86 0.50
CA ASP A 123 -11.84 12.29 0.36
C ASP A 123 -12.03 13.50 -0.59
#